data_AF-A0A1I7JUK2-F1
#
_entry.id   AF-A0A1I7JUK2-F1
#
_cell.length_a   1.000
_cell.length_b   1.000
_cell.length_c   1.000
_cell.angle_alpha   90.00
_cell.angle_beta   90.00
_cell.angle_gamma   90.00
#
_symmetry.space_group_name_H-M   'P 1'
#
loop_
_entity.id
_entity.type
_entity.pdbx_description
1 polymer ?
#
loop_
_entity_poly.entity_id
_entity_poly.type
_entity_poly.pdbx_seq_one_letter_code
_entity_poly.pdbx_strand_id
1 'polypeptide(L)' 'MEQLALYIFKKYGLKLTSDEIQEVLQWYKDNSYKLVDEETTDEEIHNYLYQRFSGRPIYIQDEDHSNMNYLLSMLKSLTK' A
#
# COMPACT_ATOMS: atom_id res chain seq x y z
N MET A 1 2.13 -1.38 -11.42
CA MET A 1 1.09 -2.35 -10.99
C MET A 1 1.74 -3.52 -10.25
N GLU A 2 2.49 -4.40 -10.91
CA GLU A 2 3.15 -5.55 -10.24
C GLU A 2 4.14 -5.16 -9.12
N GLN A 3 4.94 -4.11 -9.31
CA GLN A 3 5.87 -3.64 -8.29
C GLN A 3 5.17 -3.13 -7.02
N LEU A 4 4.01 -2.47 -7.19
CA LEU A 4 3.19 -2.00 -6.07
C LEU A 4 2.55 -3.17 -5.33
N ALA A 5 2.09 -4.19 -6.07
CA ALA A 5 1.55 -5.42 -5.49
C ALA A 5 2.59 -6.18 -4.69
N LEU A 6 3.80 -6.33 -5.24
CA LEU A 6 4.93 -6.93 -4.54
C LEU A 6 5.31 -6.16 -3.27
N TYR A 7 5.27 -4.82 -3.33
CA TYR A 7 5.59 -4.01 -2.18
C TYR A 7 4.53 -4.10 -1.08
N ILE A 8 3.24 -3.99 -1.44
CA ILE A 8 2.14 -4.17 -0.49
C ILE A 8 2.18 -5.57 0.12
N PHE A 9 2.48 -6.58 -0.69
CA PHE A 9 2.61 -7.95 -0.21
C PHE A 9 3.78 -8.14 0.75
N LYS A 10 4.95 -7.56 0.46
CA LYS A 10 6.09 -7.61 1.38
C LYS A 10 5.71 -6.93 2.68
N LYS A 11 5.45 -5.62 2.61
CA LYS A 11 5.32 -4.77 3.78
C LYS A 11 4.07 -5.02 4.63
N TYR A 12 2.92 -5.29 4.00
CA TYR A 12 1.65 -5.46 4.71
C TYR A 12 1.17 -6.91 4.74
N GLY A 13 1.90 -7.84 4.12
CA GLY A 13 1.53 -9.25 4.06
C GLY A 13 0.29 -9.53 3.21
N LEU A 14 -0.19 -8.56 2.41
CA LEU A 14 -1.44 -8.67 1.66
C LEU A 14 -1.19 -8.94 0.18
N LYS A 15 -1.67 -10.10 -0.28
CA LYS A 15 -1.62 -10.45 -1.70
C LYS A 15 -2.85 -9.88 -2.41
N LEU A 16 -2.66 -8.75 -3.08
CA LEU A 16 -3.70 -8.07 -3.85
C LEU A 16 -3.70 -8.51 -5.32
N THR A 17 -4.89 -8.57 -5.90
CA THR A 17 -5.12 -8.74 -7.34
C THR A 17 -4.96 -7.42 -8.09
N SER A 18 -4.85 -7.46 -9.42
CA SER A 18 -4.70 -6.25 -10.25
C SER A 18 -5.84 -5.24 -10.05
N ASP A 19 -7.08 -5.71 -9.86
CA ASP A 19 -8.24 -4.84 -9.65
C ASP A 19 -8.17 -4.17 -8.28
N GLU A 20 -7.74 -4.89 -7.24
CA GLU A 20 -7.56 -4.35 -5.89
C GLU A 20 -6.40 -3.37 -5.83
N ILE A 21 -5.35 -3.56 -6.64
CA ILE A 21 -4.28 -2.59 -6.80
C ILE A 21 -4.82 -1.30 -7.42
N GLN A 22 -5.73 -1.38 -8.40
CA GLN A 22 -6.39 -0.19 -8.94
C GLN A 22 -7.24 0.50 -7.88
N GLU A 23 -7.95 -0.26 -7.06
CA GLU A 23 -8.74 0.28 -5.95
C GLU A 23 -7.86 1.02 -4.93
N VAL A 24 -6.71 0.47 -4.57
CA VAL A 24 -5.72 1.12 -3.70
C VAL A 24 -5.14 2.38 -4.35
N LEU A 25 -4.85 2.35 -5.65
CA LEU A 25 -4.39 3.53 -6.39
C LEU A 25 -5.45 4.63 -6.44
N GLN A 26 -6.71 4.25 -6.61
CA GLN A 26 -7.83 5.19 -6.61
C GLN A 26 -8.03 5.80 -5.22
N TRP A 27 -8.00 4.98 -4.17
CA TRP A 27 -8.02 5.45 -2.79
C TRP A 27 -6.87 6.40 -2.49
N TYR A 28 -5.66 6.10 -2.97
CA TYR A 28 -4.49 6.97 -2.82
C TYR A 28 -4.70 8.32 -3.53
N LYS A 29 -5.25 8.33 -4.75
CA LYS A 29 -5.58 9.57 -5.47
C LYS A 29 -6.60 10.39 -4.68
N ASP A 30 -7.66 9.75 -4.21
CA ASP A 30 -8.76 10.40 -3.51
C ASP A 30 -8.33 10.94 -2.14
N ASN A 31 -7.32 10.34 -1.49
CA ASN A 31 -6.80 10.75 -0.19
C ASN A 31 -5.43 11.44 -0.26
N SER A 32 -4.90 11.70 -1.45
CA SER A 32 -3.56 12.26 -1.67
C SER A 32 -3.29 13.58 -0.91
N TYR A 33 -4.34 14.34 -0.60
CA TYR A 33 -4.27 15.57 0.20
C TYR A 33 -3.95 15.34 1.68
N LYS A 34 -4.17 14.13 2.21
CA LYS A 34 -3.84 13.71 3.59
C LYS A 34 -2.49 12.99 3.65
N LEU A 35 -2.05 12.40 2.55
CA LEU A 35 -0.84 11.58 2.45
C LEU A 35 0.38 12.48 2.20
N VAL A 36 0.63 13.39 3.14
CA VAL A 36 1.62 14.48 3.01
C VAL A 36 3.03 14.05 3.41
N ASP A 37 3.16 13.03 4.26
CA ASP A 37 4.42 12.49 4.75
C ASP A 37 4.40 10.96 4.82
N GLU A 38 5.58 10.36 5.01
CA GLU A 38 5.78 8.90 5.02
C GLU A 38 5.02 8.20 6.13
N GLU A 39 5.01 8.75 7.33
CA GLU A 39 4.41 8.14 8.52
C GLU A 39 2.89 8.16 8.40
N THR A 40 2.32 9.31 8.05
CA THR A 40 0.88 9.45 7.80
C THR A 40 0.42 8.57 6.64
N THR A 41 1.23 8.44 5.58
CA THR A 41 0.89 7.56 4.46
C THR A 41 0.89 6.09 4.87
N ASP A 42 1.85 5.69 5.71
CA ASP A 42 1.96 4.34 6.25
C ASP A 42 0.72 3.97 7.06
N GLU A 43 0.36 4.81 8.02
CA GLU A 43 -0.77 4.56 8.91
C GLU A 43 -2.09 4.52 8.13
N GLU A 44 -2.31 5.48 7.23
CA GLU A 44 -3.55 5.56 6.46
C GLU A 44 -3.70 4.38 5.50
N ILE A 45 -2.64 4.00 4.77
CA ILE A 45 -2.72 2.87 3.84
C ILE A 45 -2.79 1.54 4.59
N HIS A 46 -2.10 1.41 5.73
CA HIS A 46 -2.20 0.24 6.59
C HIS A 46 -3.63 0.07 7.10
N ASN A 47 -4.22 1.13 7.66
CA ASN A 47 -5.59 1.15 8.13
C ASN A 47 -6.58 0.85 7.01
N TYR A 48 -6.41 1.47 5.84
CA TYR A 48 -7.26 1.21 4.68
C TYR A 48 -7.20 -0.26 4.25
N LEU A 49 -6.00 -0.80 4.07
CA LEU A 49 -5.81 -2.18 3.63
C LEU A 49 -6.39 -3.17 4.63
N TYR A 50 -6.17 -2.95 5.94
CA TYR A 50 -6.61 -3.87 6.99
C TYR A 50 -8.11 -3.78 7.26
N GLN A 51 -8.72 -2.60 7.10
CA GLN A 51 -10.17 -2.45 7.18
C GLN A 51 -10.85 -2.99 5.92
N ARG A 52 -10.32 -2.68 4.73
CA ARG A 52 -10.94 -3.04 3.46
C ARG A 52 -10.84 -4.53 3.15
N PHE A 53 -9.71 -5.13 3.52
CA PHE A 53 -9.44 -6.56 3.32
C PHE A 53 -9.47 -7.34 4.65
N SER A 54 -10.19 -6.84 5.65
CA SER A 54 -10.38 -7.49 6.96
C SER A 54 -10.95 -8.89 6.76
N GLY A 55 -10.18 -9.93 7.10
CA GLY A 55 -10.57 -11.33 6.90
C GLY A 55 -9.73 -12.08 5.87
N ARG A 56 -8.74 -11.43 5.25
CA ARG A 56 -7.73 -12.12 4.44
C ARG A 56 -6.53 -12.58 5.27
N PRO A 57 -5.88 -13.70 4.87
CA PRO A 57 -4.65 -14.14 5.50
C PRO A 57 -3.57 -13.06 5.29
N ILE A 58 -3.01 -12.58 6.40
CA ILE A 58 -1.88 -11.67 6.42
C ILE A 58 -0.62 -12.52 6.49
N TYR A 59 0.23 -12.43 5.48
CA TYR A 59 1.51 -13.12 5.43
C TYR A 59 2.60 -12.22 6.00
N ILE A 60 2.75 -12.23 7.32
CA ILE A 60 3.84 -11.50 7.99
C ILE A 60 5.14 -12.25 7.68
N GLN A 61 6.10 -11.56 7.04
CA GLN A 61 7.44 -12.10 6.81
C GLN A 61 8.36 -11.62 7.95
N ASP A 62 9.07 -12.55 8.59
CA ASP A 62 9.85 -12.35 9.83
C ASP A 62 11.04 -11.36 9.72
N GLU A 63 11.37 -10.85 8.52
CA GLU A 63 12.45 -9.87 8.32
C GLU A 63 12.04 -8.79 7.31
N ASP A 64 11.24 -7.81 7.74
CA ASP A 64 10.79 -6.74 6.83
C ASP A 64 11.58 -5.44 6.99
N HIS A 65 12.55 -5.24 6.10
CA HIS A 65 13.34 -4.01 5.92
C HIS A 65 12.75 -3.07 4.83
N SER A 66 11.47 -3.19 4.49
CA SER A 66 10.85 -2.41 3.41
C SER A 66 10.84 -0.90 3.68
N ASN A 67 11.57 -0.14 2.84
CA ASN A 67 11.77 1.31 2.97
C ASN A 67 10.56 2.12 2.46
N MET A 68 9.94 2.93 3.31
CA MET A 68 8.71 3.69 3.01
C MET A 68 8.84 4.74 1.92
N ASN A 69 10.00 5.38 1.83
CA ASN A 69 10.35 6.28 0.72
C ASN A 69 10.16 5.63 -0.66
N TYR A 70 10.38 4.31 -0.74
CA TYR A 70 10.23 3.57 -1.99
C TYR A 70 8.76 3.36 -2.36
N LEU A 71 7.87 3.09 -1.38
CA LEU A 71 6.44 3.00 -1.61
C LEU A 71 5.88 4.31 -2.14
N LEU A 72 6.21 5.40 -1.47
CA LEU A 72 5.72 6.74 -1.82
C LEU A 72 6.22 7.18 -3.20
N SER A 73 7.47 6.86 -3.54
CA SER A 73 8.01 7.12 -4.89
C SER A 73 7.28 6.32 -5.97
N MET A 74 6.98 5.04 -5.72
CA MET A 74 6.21 4.21 -6.65
C MET A 74 4.79 4.73 -6.83
N LEU A 75 4.08 5.05 -5.74
CA LEU A 75 2.73 5.60 -5.78
C LEU A 75 2.70 6.91 -6.60
N LYS A 76 3.58 7.87 -6.30
CA LYS A 76 3.70 9.13 -7.05
C LYS A 76 3.99 8.93 -8.54
N SER A 77 4.82 7.95 -8.89
CA SER A 77 5.14 7.67 -10.31
C SER A 77 3.98 7.05 -11.09
N LEU A 78 3.16 6.23 -10.43
CA LEU A 78 2.06 5.49 -11.05
C LEU A 78 0.75 6.29 -11.12
N THR A 79 0.62 7.37 -10.36
CA THR A 79 -0.56 8.24 -10.36
C THR A 79 -0.40 9.54 -11.14
N LYS A 80 0.72 9.71 -11.85
CA LYS A 80 0.95 10.83 -12.77
C LYS A 80 0.11 10.75 -14.04
#